data_AF-A0A850KZM1-F1
#
_entry.id   AF-A0A850KZM1-F1
#
_cell.length_a   1.000
_cell.length_b   1.000
_cell.length_c   1.000
_cell.angle_alpha   90.00
_cell.angle_beta   90.00
_cell.angle_gamma   90.00
#
_symmetry.space_group_name_H-M   'P 1'
#
loop_
_entity.id
_entity.type
_entity.pdbx_description
1 polymer ?
#
loop_
_entity_poly.entity_id
_entity_poly.type
_entity_poly.pdbx_seq_one_letter_code
_entity_poly.pdbx_strand_id
1 'polypeptide(L)'
;MSLTIQKAQPEHYQSLGSLLVEVYSQLDDFPKPDEQPAYYQMLANIGDFSKKAGVSLLIALHNEKLVGGVVYFADMSQYGSGGLATKEKNTAGFRLLGVSPKARGLGVGKALSQACIDLAKEQGHTKLAIHTTQAMQTAWGMYQKLGFVRYPKLDFDQQGLAVFGFKLELDSNKAEIDLLIQSFFHFFDNRSAVDFEISSFKQLFIPQAIIVKNSKDLTEVFTLSEFLAPRIEILTNGTLVDFHEWPTSGTTEVFDTIAQHQCIYQKNGVLNGENYSGSGQKLFHLVKADGQWKISSVVWQDNE
;
A
#
# COMPACT_ATOMS: atom_id res chain seq x y z
N MET A 1 -5.20 -27.81 15.70
CA MET A 1 -3.77 -27.46 15.59
C MET A 1 -3.69 -25.95 15.53
N SER A 2 -3.10 -25.30 16.53
CA SER A 2 -3.05 -23.83 16.63
C SER A 2 -1.66 -23.34 16.25
N LEU A 3 -1.61 -22.43 15.28
CA LEU A 3 -0.46 -21.58 15.00
C LEU A 3 -0.73 -20.23 15.67
N THR A 4 0.20 -19.78 16.52
CA THR A 4 0.07 -18.51 17.25
C THR A 4 1.30 -17.65 16.99
N ILE A 5 1.08 -16.36 16.71
CA ILE A 5 2.15 -15.36 16.61
C ILE A 5 2.14 -14.51 17.87
N GLN A 6 3.31 -14.31 18.48
CA GLN A 6 3.44 -13.46 19.65
C GLN A 6 4.82 -12.79 19.72
N LYS A 7 4.95 -11.78 20.58
CA LYS A 7 6.25 -11.17 20.87
C LYS A 7 7.13 -12.15 21.64
N ALA A 8 8.39 -12.27 21.21
CA ALA A 8 9.37 -13.11 21.90
C ALA A 8 9.68 -12.55 23.30
N GLN A 9 9.83 -13.46 24.25
CA GLN A 9 10.31 -13.19 25.60
C GLN A 9 11.75 -13.71 25.77
N PRO A 10 12.51 -13.29 26.79
CA PRO A 10 13.92 -13.67 26.97
C PRO A 10 14.21 -15.17 26.87
N GLU A 11 13.32 -16.03 27.39
CA GLU A 11 13.40 -17.49 27.32
C GLU A 11 13.36 -18.05 25.90
N HIS A 12 12.84 -17.29 24.93
CA HIS A 12 12.75 -17.70 23.53
C HIS A 12 13.99 -17.36 22.72
N TYR A 13 14.84 -16.43 23.18
CA TYR A 13 15.89 -15.83 22.36
C TYR A 13 16.93 -16.84 21.88
N GLN A 14 17.36 -17.73 22.77
CA GLN A 14 18.35 -18.75 22.43
C GLN A 14 17.80 -19.73 21.38
N SER A 15 16.58 -20.25 21.59
CA SER A 15 15.94 -21.18 20.64
C SER A 15 15.64 -20.52 19.29
N LEU A 16 15.20 -19.26 19.29
CA LEU A 16 15.00 -18.50 18.05
C LEU A 16 16.32 -18.30 17.31
N GLY A 17 17.39 -17.92 18.02
CA GLY A 17 18.70 -17.73 17.42
C GLY A 17 19.25 -19.01 16.79
N SER A 18 19.14 -20.15 17.48
CA SER A 18 19.51 -21.46 16.92
C SER A 18 18.69 -21.81 15.67
N LEU A 19 17.38 -21.55 15.68
CA LEU A 19 16.53 -21.77 14.50
C LEU A 19 16.98 -20.91 13.32
N LEU A 20 17.25 -19.62 13.54
CA LEU A 20 17.68 -18.73 12.45
C LEU A 20 19.03 -19.16 11.87
N VAL A 21 19.99 -19.55 12.71
CA VAL A 21 21.27 -20.13 12.26
C VAL A 21 21.03 -21.38 11.40
N GLU A 22 20.20 -22.31 11.86
CA GLU A 22 19.85 -23.52 11.10
C GLU A 22 19.23 -23.15 9.75
N VAL A 23 18.21 -22.29 9.73
CA VAL A 23 17.48 -21.92 8.51
C VAL A 23 18.39 -21.24 7.49
N TYR A 24 19.19 -20.27 7.91
CA TYR A 24 20.04 -19.50 7.00
C TYR A 24 21.22 -20.32 6.47
N SER A 25 21.81 -21.21 7.29
CA SER A 25 22.92 -22.08 6.86
C SER A 25 22.52 -23.09 5.78
N GLN A 26 21.23 -23.44 5.72
CA GLN A 26 20.67 -24.38 4.75
C GLN A 26 20.24 -23.73 3.43
N LEU A 27 20.33 -22.39 3.29
CA LEU A 27 19.99 -21.73 2.03
C LEU A 27 21.10 -21.95 1.00
N ASP A 28 20.72 -22.39 -0.19
CA ASP A 28 21.60 -22.45 -1.35
C ASP A 28 21.97 -21.02 -1.79
N ASP A 29 23.19 -20.83 -2.28
CA ASP A 29 23.72 -19.53 -2.74
C ASP A 29 23.66 -18.40 -1.69
N PHE A 30 23.63 -18.75 -0.40
CA PHE A 30 23.73 -17.82 0.73
C PHE A 30 25.03 -18.08 1.51
N PRO A 31 25.74 -17.03 1.99
CA PRO A 31 26.99 -17.18 2.72
C PRO A 31 26.86 -18.11 3.93
N LYS A 32 27.84 -19.01 4.10
CA LYS A 32 27.90 -20.03 5.15
C LYS A 32 28.57 -19.52 6.43
N PRO A 33 28.46 -20.24 7.56
CA PRO A 33 29.01 -19.78 8.84
C PRO A 33 30.51 -19.48 8.85
N ASP A 34 31.29 -20.20 8.05
CA ASP A 34 32.73 -19.98 7.85
C ASP A 34 33.03 -18.77 6.96
N GLU A 35 32.15 -18.46 6.01
CA GLU A 35 32.28 -17.29 5.11
C GLU A 35 31.86 -15.98 5.79
N GLN A 36 30.82 -15.99 6.65
CA GLN A 36 30.33 -14.82 7.38
C GLN A 36 30.08 -15.10 8.87
N PRO A 37 31.13 -15.39 9.67
CA PRO A 37 30.97 -15.79 11.07
C PRO A 37 30.27 -14.73 11.94
N ALA A 38 30.54 -13.44 11.68
CA ALA A 38 29.89 -12.34 12.40
C ALA A 38 28.37 -12.28 12.16
N TYR A 39 27.90 -12.61 10.95
CA TYR A 39 26.47 -12.64 10.63
C TYR A 39 25.76 -13.76 11.39
N TYR A 40 26.34 -14.96 11.42
CA TYR A 40 25.77 -16.09 12.15
C TYR A 40 25.87 -15.91 13.68
N GLN A 41 26.90 -15.24 14.18
CA GLN A 41 26.97 -14.84 15.58
C GLN A 41 25.85 -13.84 15.93
N MET A 42 25.53 -12.90 15.03
CA MET A 42 24.38 -12.00 15.21
C MET A 42 23.06 -12.77 15.21
N LEU A 43 22.88 -13.76 14.33
CA LEU A 43 21.68 -14.62 14.33
C LEU A 43 21.56 -15.42 15.64
N ALA A 44 22.65 -16.01 16.11
CA ALA A 44 22.67 -16.74 17.39
C ALA A 44 22.29 -15.85 18.57
N ASN A 45 22.69 -14.57 18.53
CA ASN A 45 22.40 -13.56 19.54
C ASN A 45 21.21 -12.65 19.16
N ILE A 46 20.22 -13.17 18.42
CA ILE A 46 19.10 -12.36 17.89
C ILE A 46 18.38 -11.54 18.96
N GLY A 47 18.34 -12.03 20.21
CA GLY A 47 17.76 -11.35 21.36
C GLY A 47 18.33 -9.94 21.61
N ASP A 48 19.55 -9.64 21.17
CA ASP A 48 20.15 -8.31 21.31
C ASP A 48 19.38 -7.23 20.54
N PHE A 49 18.64 -7.59 19.48
CA PHE A 49 17.75 -6.65 18.80
C PHE A 49 16.64 -6.11 19.70
N SER A 50 16.19 -6.87 20.70
CA SER A 50 15.16 -6.43 21.64
C SER A 50 15.57 -5.23 22.49
N LYS A 51 16.88 -4.95 22.59
CA LYS A 51 17.44 -3.83 23.35
C LYS A 51 17.34 -2.50 22.57
N LYS A 52 17.07 -2.55 21.27
CA LYS A 52 16.97 -1.36 20.41
C LYS A 52 15.57 -0.77 20.47
N ALA A 53 15.49 0.55 20.60
CA ALA A 53 14.21 1.26 20.58
C ALA A 53 13.46 1.00 19.27
N GLY A 54 12.15 0.75 19.37
CA GLY A 54 11.31 0.49 18.20
C GLY A 54 11.52 -0.86 17.52
N VAL A 55 12.29 -1.79 18.11
CA VAL A 55 12.52 -3.13 17.55
C VAL A 55 11.76 -4.19 18.35
N SER A 56 11.11 -5.11 17.65
CA SER A 56 10.38 -6.23 18.26
C SER A 56 10.72 -7.54 17.56
N LEU A 57 10.91 -8.60 18.35
CA LEU A 57 11.04 -9.95 17.82
C LEU A 57 9.68 -10.62 17.92
N LEU A 58 9.18 -11.13 16.80
CA LEU A 58 7.96 -11.93 16.76
C LEU A 58 8.33 -13.39 16.52
N ILE A 59 7.67 -14.29 17.24
CA ILE A 59 7.84 -15.74 17.12
C ILE A 59 6.53 -16.40 16.70
N ALA A 60 6.66 -17.51 15.98
CA ALA A 60 5.56 -18.40 15.65
C ALA A 60 5.67 -19.67 16.48
N LEU A 61 4.62 -19.98 17.24
CA LEU A 61 4.46 -21.24 17.94
C LEU A 61 3.43 -22.11 17.23
N HIS A 62 3.77 -23.37 16.98
CA HIS A 62 2.83 -24.38 16.49
C HIS A 62 2.76 -25.53 17.50
N ASN A 63 1.60 -25.71 18.12
CA ASN A 63 1.42 -26.61 19.27
C ASN A 63 2.50 -26.37 20.35
N GLU A 64 2.64 -25.12 20.80
CA GLU A 64 3.63 -24.64 21.79
C GLU A 64 5.11 -24.78 21.39
N LYS A 65 5.41 -25.26 20.17
CA LYS A 65 6.79 -25.37 19.68
C LYS A 65 7.16 -24.18 18.80
N LEU A 66 8.31 -23.58 19.08
CA LEU A 66 8.86 -22.50 18.25
C LEU A 66 9.21 -23.05 16.85
N VAL A 67 8.54 -22.52 15.83
CA VAL A 67 8.68 -22.95 14.43
C VAL A 67 9.13 -21.83 13.49
N GLY A 68 9.26 -20.60 13.97
CA GLY A 68 9.83 -19.51 13.20
C GLY A 68 9.87 -18.20 13.98
N GLY A 69 10.44 -17.18 13.37
CA GLY A 69 10.41 -15.82 13.90
C GLY A 69 10.91 -14.78 12.89
N VAL A 70 10.76 -13.52 13.26
CA VAL A 70 11.11 -12.35 12.45
C VAL A 70 11.47 -11.17 13.36
N VAL A 71 12.34 -10.29 12.88
CA VAL A 71 12.68 -9.04 13.56
C VAL A 71 11.98 -7.88 12.86
N TYR A 72 11.09 -7.20 13.58
CA TYR A 72 10.36 -6.03 13.16
C TYR A 72 11.03 -4.74 13.65
N PHE A 73 11.06 -3.71 12.81
CA PHE A 73 11.65 -2.40 13.04
C PHE A 73 10.60 -1.32 12.75
N ALA A 74 10.13 -0.63 13.79
CA ALA A 74 9.26 0.53 13.66
C ALA A 74 10.03 1.75 13.10
N ASP A 75 11.31 1.89 13.47
CA ASP A 75 12.18 2.94 12.95
C ASP A 75 13.21 2.36 11.98
N MET A 76 13.16 2.80 10.73
CA MET A 76 14.10 2.37 9.70
C MET A 76 15.55 2.79 10.00
N SER A 77 15.79 3.76 10.87
CA SER A 77 17.15 4.07 11.36
C SER A 77 17.82 2.86 12.04
N GLN A 78 17.02 1.98 12.66
CA GLN A 78 17.46 0.78 13.36
C GLN A 78 17.51 -0.48 12.49
N TYR A 79 17.00 -0.38 11.25
CA TYR A 79 16.82 -1.51 10.33
C TYR A 79 18.13 -2.24 10.01
N GLY A 80 19.28 -1.55 10.09
CA GLY A 80 20.61 -2.14 10.06
C GLY A 80 20.98 -2.81 8.74
N SER A 81 20.39 -2.37 7.62
CA SER A 81 20.79 -2.77 6.27
C SER A 81 21.72 -1.73 5.65
N GLY A 82 22.47 -2.12 4.61
CA GLY A 82 23.13 -1.16 3.73
C GLY A 82 22.12 -0.34 2.91
N GLY A 83 22.66 0.60 2.12
CA GLY A 83 21.89 1.36 1.14
C GLY A 83 21.03 2.49 1.71
N LEU A 84 19.89 2.75 1.06
CA LEU A 84 19.01 3.89 1.35
C LEU A 84 17.85 3.57 2.30
N ALA A 85 17.68 2.31 2.70
CA ALA A 85 16.53 1.89 3.51
C ALA A 85 16.43 2.63 4.84
N THR A 86 17.56 2.92 5.48
CA THR A 86 17.62 3.67 6.76
C THR A 86 17.18 5.13 6.65
N LYS A 87 16.97 5.65 5.44
CA LYS A 87 16.51 7.01 5.17
C LYS A 87 15.00 7.09 4.89
N GLU A 88 14.33 5.96 4.69
CA GLU A 88 12.89 5.93 4.44
C GLU A 88 12.11 6.48 5.64
N LYS A 89 11.14 7.37 5.38
CA LYS A 89 10.29 8.01 6.38
C LYS A 89 8.89 7.42 6.37
N ASN A 90 8.23 7.41 7.53
CA ASN A 90 6.90 6.83 7.74
C ASN A 90 6.80 5.36 7.28
N THR A 91 7.92 4.67 7.30
CA THR A 91 8.09 3.31 6.84
C THR A 91 8.57 2.49 8.03
N ALA A 92 7.95 1.36 8.29
CA ALA A 92 8.51 0.30 9.12
C ALA A 92 9.22 -0.72 8.22
N GLY A 93 9.92 -1.68 8.81
CA GLY A 93 10.45 -2.82 8.06
C GLY A 93 10.58 -4.07 8.90
N PHE A 94 10.76 -5.22 8.24
CA PHE A 94 11.15 -6.43 8.94
C PHE A 94 12.24 -7.20 8.21
N ARG A 95 13.06 -7.91 9.00
CA ARG A 95 14.20 -8.70 8.53
C ARG A 95 14.31 -9.99 9.32
N LEU A 96 15.22 -10.85 8.85
CA LEU A 96 15.60 -12.07 9.56
C LEU A 96 14.40 -13.00 9.79
N LEU A 97 13.50 -13.06 8.79
CA LEU A 97 12.37 -13.98 8.80
C LEU A 97 12.89 -15.39 8.50
N GLY A 98 12.78 -16.29 9.46
CA GLY A 98 13.14 -17.69 9.31
C GLY A 98 12.02 -18.61 9.79
N VAL A 99 11.79 -19.69 9.04
CA VAL A 99 10.79 -20.72 9.35
C VAL A 99 11.47 -22.08 9.32
N SER A 100 11.26 -22.87 10.36
CA SER A 100 11.77 -24.24 10.45
C SER A 100 11.35 -25.04 9.21
N PRO A 101 12.27 -25.81 8.58
CA PRO A 101 11.92 -26.70 7.47
C PRO A 101 10.78 -27.67 7.80
N LYS A 102 10.67 -28.08 9.07
CA LYS A 102 9.62 -28.97 9.59
C LYS A 102 8.23 -28.34 9.63
N ALA A 103 8.14 -27.02 9.47
CA ALA A 103 6.88 -26.25 9.48
C ALA A 103 6.56 -25.63 8.10
N ARG A 104 7.26 -26.04 7.03
CA ARG A 104 6.94 -25.63 5.66
C ARG A 104 5.51 -26.07 5.28
N GLY A 105 4.84 -25.25 4.47
CA GLY A 105 3.46 -25.50 4.05
C GLY A 105 2.39 -25.13 5.09
N LEU A 106 2.74 -24.84 6.35
CA LEU A 106 1.78 -24.46 7.39
C LEU A 106 1.43 -22.96 7.41
N GLY A 107 1.91 -22.18 6.44
CA GLY A 107 1.62 -20.75 6.36
C GLY A 107 2.37 -19.86 7.36
N VAL A 108 3.36 -20.39 8.09
CA VAL A 108 4.10 -19.65 9.15
C VAL A 108 4.72 -18.35 8.66
N GLY A 109 5.41 -18.36 7.51
CA GLY A 109 6.02 -17.15 6.96
C GLY A 109 5.00 -16.07 6.60
N LYS A 110 3.82 -16.49 6.11
CA LYS A 110 2.71 -15.59 5.81
C LYS A 110 2.14 -14.98 7.09
N ALA A 111 1.93 -15.80 8.13
CA ALA A 111 1.43 -15.35 9.42
C ALA A 111 2.38 -14.36 10.11
N LEU A 112 3.69 -14.63 10.11
CA LEU A 112 4.70 -13.70 10.63
C LEU A 112 4.73 -12.38 9.85
N SER A 113 4.67 -12.45 8.51
CA SER A 113 4.64 -11.26 7.66
C SER A 113 3.38 -10.43 7.90
N GLN A 114 2.23 -11.08 8.05
CA GLN A 114 0.96 -10.41 8.35
C GLN A 114 1.01 -9.71 9.71
N ALA A 115 1.56 -10.36 10.74
CA ALA A 115 1.73 -9.74 12.05
C ALA A 115 2.62 -8.47 11.99
N CYS A 116 3.65 -8.45 11.14
CA CYS A 116 4.44 -7.24 10.90
C CYS A 116 3.64 -6.13 10.18
N ILE A 117 2.77 -6.49 9.23
CA ILE A 117 1.86 -5.55 8.54
C ILE A 117 0.91 -4.92 9.53
N ASP A 118 0.27 -5.73 10.37
CA ASP A 118 -0.72 -5.29 11.34
C ASP A 118 -0.06 -4.38 12.39
N LEU A 119 1.11 -4.77 12.92
CA LEU A 119 1.88 -3.96 13.86
C LEU A 119 2.31 -2.62 13.27
N ALA A 120 2.70 -2.57 11.99
CA ALA A 120 3.07 -1.34 11.31
C ALA A 120 1.86 -0.39 11.16
N LYS A 121 0.69 -0.93 10.85
CA LYS A 121 -0.56 -0.17 10.78
C LYS A 121 -0.98 0.38 12.14
N GLU A 122 -0.93 -0.46 13.18
CA GLU A 122 -1.24 -0.05 14.57
C GLU A 122 -0.33 1.09 15.05
N GLN A 123 0.91 1.14 14.57
CA GLN A 123 1.88 2.19 14.89
C GLN A 123 1.80 3.41 13.96
N GLY A 124 0.83 3.44 13.03
CA GLY A 124 0.59 4.57 12.14
C GLY A 124 1.59 4.70 10.99
N HIS A 125 2.35 3.64 10.67
CA HIS A 125 3.21 3.65 9.49
C HIS A 125 2.38 3.57 8.22
N THR A 126 2.76 4.36 7.21
CA THR A 126 2.08 4.36 5.91
C THR A 126 2.68 3.34 4.95
N LYS A 127 3.86 2.80 5.28
CA LYS A 127 4.63 1.87 4.44
C LYS A 127 5.31 0.79 5.27
N LEU A 128 5.53 -0.36 4.65
CA LEU A 128 6.38 -1.45 5.16
C LEU A 128 7.40 -1.84 4.10
N ALA A 129 8.68 -1.88 4.47
CA ALA A 129 9.77 -2.27 3.58
C ALA A 129 10.43 -3.59 4.03
N ILE A 130 10.88 -4.38 3.06
CA ILE A 130 11.65 -5.60 3.33
C ILE A 130 12.82 -5.71 2.35
N HIS A 131 13.82 -6.47 2.76
CA HIS A 131 14.89 -6.95 1.89
C HIS A 131 14.85 -8.47 1.78
N THR A 132 15.11 -8.97 0.58
CA THR A 132 15.24 -10.40 0.29
C THR A 132 16.36 -10.61 -0.72
N THR A 133 16.84 -11.84 -0.87
CA THR A 133 17.86 -12.23 -1.85
C THR A 133 17.29 -13.21 -2.87
N GLN A 134 18.09 -13.54 -3.90
CA GLN A 134 17.78 -14.62 -4.85
C GLN A 134 17.71 -16.00 -4.17
N ALA A 135 18.55 -16.27 -3.17
CA ALA A 135 18.49 -17.49 -2.35
C ALA A 135 17.12 -17.70 -1.66
N MET A 136 16.30 -16.65 -1.56
CA MET A 136 14.98 -16.66 -0.92
C MET A 136 13.83 -16.48 -1.93
N GLN A 137 14.04 -16.79 -3.21
CA GLN A 137 13.06 -16.53 -4.27
C GLN A 137 11.69 -17.16 -4.02
N THR A 138 11.63 -18.31 -3.34
CA THR A 138 10.38 -18.96 -2.92
C THR A 138 9.48 -18.05 -2.08
N ALA A 139 10.06 -17.15 -1.28
CA ALA A 139 9.30 -16.20 -0.46
C ALA A 139 8.74 -15.01 -1.26
N TRP A 140 9.26 -14.74 -2.47
CA TRP A 140 8.83 -13.58 -3.27
C TRP A 140 7.36 -13.68 -3.67
N GLY A 141 6.92 -14.86 -4.11
CA GLY A 141 5.52 -15.10 -4.46
C GLY A 141 4.57 -14.92 -3.27
N MET A 142 5.03 -15.20 -2.04
CA MET A 142 4.28 -14.90 -0.82
C MET A 142 4.18 -13.40 -0.58
N TYR A 143 5.30 -12.68 -0.63
CA TYR A 143 5.32 -11.22 -0.44
C TYR A 143 4.45 -10.51 -1.49
N GLN A 144 4.55 -10.90 -2.76
CA GLN A 144 3.71 -10.35 -3.84
C GLN A 144 2.22 -10.57 -3.58
N LYS A 145 1.82 -11.77 -3.12
CA LYS A 145 0.43 -12.05 -2.73
C LYS A 145 -0.04 -11.24 -1.51
N LEU A 146 0.88 -10.79 -0.66
CA LEU A 146 0.62 -9.87 0.45
C LEU A 146 0.64 -8.39 -0.01
N GLY A 147 0.81 -8.11 -1.30
CA GLY A 147 0.80 -6.76 -1.87
C GLY A 147 2.16 -6.06 -1.90
N PHE A 148 3.25 -6.73 -1.51
CA PHE A 148 4.58 -6.16 -1.65
C PHE A 148 4.95 -6.04 -3.13
N VAL A 149 5.31 -4.82 -3.54
CA VAL A 149 5.77 -4.50 -4.88
C VAL A 149 7.27 -4.30 -4.87
N ARG A 150 7.90 -4.62 -5.98
CA ARG A 150 9.34 -4.50 -6.13
C ARG A 150 9.76 -3.04 -6.12
N TYR A 151 10.75 -2.68 -5.30
CA TYR A 151 11.22 -1.30 -5.15
C TYR A 151 12.74 -1.19 -5.31
N PRO A 152 13.25 -1.11 -6.56
CA PRO A 152 14.69 -1.14 -6.86
C PRO A 152 15.53 -0.06 -6.18
N LYS A 153 14.93 1.05 -5.75
CA LYS A 153 15.63 2.12 -5.02
C LYS A 153 16.24 1.67 -3.69
N LEU A 154 15.74 0.58 -3.11
CA LEU A 154 16.27 -0.01 -1.88
C LEU A 154 17.27 -1.13 -2.13
N ASP A 155 17.59 -1.45 -3.38
CA ASP A 155 18.56 -2.50 -3.69
C ASP A 155 19.97 -2.06 -3.30
N PHE A 156 20.77 -3.02 -2.88
CA PHE A 156 22.19 -2.82 -2.64
C PHE A 156 22.95 -4.14 -2.77
N ASP A 157 24.26 -4.04 -2.99
CA ASP A 157 25.15 -5.21 -2.94
C ASP A 157 25.73 -5.34 -1.52
N GLN A 158 25.69 -6.57 -0.99
CA GLN A 158 26.31 -6.92 0.28
C GLN A 158 27.42 -7.94 0.05
N GLN A 159 28.62 -7.45 -0.26
CA GLN A 159 29.81 -8.29 -0.46
C GLN A 159 29.60 -9.36 -1.56
N GLY A 160 29.03 -8.96 -2.70
CA GLY A 160 28.71 -9.83 -3.83
C GLY A 160 27.34 -10.52 -3.74
N LEU A 161 26.62 -10.35 -2.63
CA LEU A 161 25.24 -10.80 -2.50
C LEU A 161 24.28 -9.68 -2.90
N ALA A 162 23.57 -9.86 -4.02
CA ALA A 162 22.54 -8.94 -4.45
C ALA A 162 21.34 -8.97 -3.48
N VAL A 163 21.03 -7.82 -2.88
CA VAL A 163 19.91 -7.63 -1.96
C VAL A 163 18.84 -6.77 -2.62
N PHE A 164 17.60 -7.27 -2.60
CA PHE A 164 16.48 -6.75 -3.36
C PHE A 164 15.40 -6.19 -2.43
N GLY A 165 15.01 -4.93 -2.64
CA GLY A 165 14.03 -4.22 -1.81
C GLY A 165 12.57 -4.40 -2.25
N PHE A 166 11.67 -4.65 -1.34
CA PHE A 166 10.23 -4.61 -1.62
C PHE A 166 9.54 -3.64 -0.67
N LYS A 167 8.40 -3.12 -1.12
CA LYS A 167 7.62 -2.14 -0.38
C LYS A 167 6.14 -2.48 -0.48
N LEU A 168 5.45 -2.33 0.64
CA LEU A 168 4.00 -2.40 0.76
C LEU A 168 3.51 -1.04 1.24
N GLU A 169 2.56 -0.45 0.53
CA GLU A 169 1.82 0.70 1.03
C GLU A 169 0.75 0.18 2.01
N LEU A 170 0.74 0.73 3.23
CA LEU A 170 -0.15 0.35 4.32
C LEU A 170 -1.35 1.29 4.46
N ASP A 171 -1.23 2.52 3.93
CA ASP A 171 -2.28 3.53 3.93
C ASP A 171 -3.38 3.14 2.90
N SER A 172 -4.29 2.27 3.34
CA SER A 172 -5.44 1.87 2.52
C SER A 172 -6.37 3.05 2.28
N ASN A 173 -6.38 4.09 3.13
CA ASN A 173 -7.25 5.24 2.91
C ASN A 173 -6.85 5.96 1.64
N LYS A 174 -5.56 6.22 1.42
CA LYS A 174 -5.13 6.85 0.16
C LYS A 174 -5.47 5.98 -1.05
N ALA A 175 -5.23 4.67 -0.98
CA ALA A 175 -5.55 3.77 -2.08
C ALA A 175 -7.05 3.68 -2.37
N GLU A 176 -7.89 3.59 -1.32
CA GLU A 176 -9.35 3.60 -1.41
C GLU A 176 -9.86 4.92 -2.00
N ILE A 177 -9.28 6.06 -1.59
CA ILE A 177 -9.59 7.38 -2.14
C ILE A 177 -9.15 7.48 -3.60
N ASP A 178 -7.95 7.04 -3.95
CA ASP A 178 -7.46 7.08 -5.34
C ASP A 178 -8.41 6.29 -6.27
N LEU A 179 -8.90 5.12 -5.83
CA LEU A 179 -9.90 4.32 -6.55
C LEU A 179 -11.27 5.02 -6.65
N LEU A 180 -11.71 5.69 -5.58
CA LEU A 180 -12.95 6.47 -5.56
C LEU A 180 -12.88 7.64 -6.55
N ILE A 181 -11.77 8.37 -6.57
CA ILE A 181 -11.53 9.48 -7.51
C ILE A 181 -11.45 8.94 -8.96
N GLN A 182 -10.76 7.83 -9.18
CA GLN A 182 -10.71 7.20 -10.51
C GLN A 182 -12.12 6.81 -11.00
N SER A 183 -12.95 6.26 -10.12
CA SER A 183 -14.33 5.88 -10.44
C SER A 183 -15.19 7.09 -10.80
N PHE A 184 -14.99 8.23 -10.13
CA PHE A 184 -15.67 9.48 -10.46
C PHE A 184 -15.36 9.94 -11.90
N PHE A 185 -14.08 9.98 -12.28
CA PHE A 185 -13.68 10.38 -13.63
C PHE A 185 -14.12 9.38 -14.71
N HIS A 186 -13.94 8.09 -14.43
CA HIS A 186 -14.26 7.01 -15.36
C HIS A 186 -15.74 7.00 -15.74
N PHE A 187 -16.64 7.41 -14.85
CA PHE A 187 -18.06 7.47 -15.15
C PHE A 187 -18.40 8.36 -16.35
N PHE A 188 -17.59 9.38 -16.66
CA PHE A 188 -17.80 10.24 -17.81
C PHE A 188 -17.08 9.77 -19.08
N ASP A 189 -16.31 8.69 -19.04
CA ASP A 189 -15.60 8.16 -20.20
C ASP A 189 -16.56 7.39 -21.11
N ASN A 190 -16.79 7.88 -22.33
CA ASN A 190 -17.65 7.22 -23.32
C ASN A 190 -16.88 6.69 -24.55
N ARG A 191 -15.55 6.58 -24.46
CA ARG A 191 -14.72 5.95 -25.51
C ARG A 191 -14.90 4.44 -25.57
N SER A 192 -15.39 3.85 -24.49
CA SER A 192 -15.69 2.43 -24.37
C SER A 192 -17.20 2.25 -24.32
N ALA A 193 -17.72 1.15 -24.86
CA ALA A 193 -19.13 0.78 -24.74
C ALA A 193 -19.44 0.34 -23.29
N VAL A 194 -19.52 1.30 -22.38
CA VAL A 194 -19.87 1.08 -20.98
C VAL A 194 -21.32 1.47 -20.79
N ASP A 195 -22.10 0.60 -20.16
CA ASP A 195 -23.44 0.96 -19.70
C ASP A 195 -23.31 2.03 -18.60
N PHE A 196 -23.93 3.20 -18.80
CA PHE A 196 -23.98 4.26 -17.80
C PHE A 196 -24.88 3.86 -16.64
N GLU A 197 -24.33 3.08 -15.70
CA GLU A 197 -25.07 2.60 -14.53
C GLU A 197 -25.16 3.74 -13.48
N ILE A 198 -26.22 4.55 -13.56
CA ILE A 198 -26.43 5.73 -12.69
C ILE A 198 -26.35 5.36 -11.19
N SER A 199 -26.82 4.17 -10.82
CA SER A 199 -26.73 3.63 -9.45
C SER A 199 -25.29 3.58 -8.95
N SER A 200 -24.35 3.12 -9.77
CA SER A 200 -22.93 3.02 -9.42
C SER A 200 -22.32 4.39 -9.11
N PHE A 201 -22.65 5.42 -9.91
CA PHE A 201 -22.16 6.77 -9.66
C PHE A 201 -22.73 7.36 -8.38
N LYS A 202 -24.04 7.21 -8.15
CA LYS A 202 -24.68 7.68 -6.91
C LYS A 202 -24.06 7.05 -5.66
N GLN A 203 -23.58 5.80 -5.75
CA GLN A 203 -22.90 5.13 -4.64
C GLN A 203 -21.52 5.71 -4.31
N LEU A 204 -20.89 6.52 -5.18
CA LEU A 204 -19.64 7.21 -4.87
C LEU A 204 -19.83 8.34 -3.86
N PHE A 205 -21.07 8.80 -3.67
CA PHE A 205 -21.41 9.97 -2.87
C PHE A 205 -22.24 9.61 -1.64
N ILE A 206 -22.25 10.52 -0.66
CA ILE A 206 -23.29 10.52 0.37
C ILE A 206 -24.60 11.09 -0.21
N PRO A 207 -25.79 10.77 0.36
CA PRO A 207 -27.09 11.16 -0.20
C PRO A 207 -27.30 12.68 -0.41
N GLN A 208 -26.63 13.53 0.38
CA GLN A 208 -26.76 14.99 0.34
C GLN A 208 -25.50 15.68 -0.21
N ALA A 209 -24.70 14.97 -1.02
CA ALA A 209 -23.52 15.58 -1.60
C ALA A 209 -23.88 16.71 -2.56
N ILE A 210 -23.09 17.78 -2.51
CA ILE A 210 -23.23 18.94 -3.39
C ILE A 210 -22.09 18.96 -4.41
N ILE A 211 -22.42 19.37 -5.62
CA ILE A 211 -21.41 19.60 -6.66
C ILE A 211 -21.48 21.08 -7.06
N VAL A 212 -20.35 21.77 -6.98
CA VAL A 212 -20.25 23.21 -7.21
C VAL A 212 -19.30 23.47 -8.36
N LYS A 213 -19.79 24.16 -9.39
CA LYS A 213 -18.96 24.73 -10.43
C LYS A 213 -18.73 26.20 -10.10
N ASN A 214 -17.48 26.61 -10.05
CA ASN A 214 -17.13 28.01 -9.87
C ASN A 214 -16.37 28.51 -11.11
N SER A 215 -17.01 29.41 -11.85
CA SER A 215 -16.40 30.16 -12.94
C SER A 215 -16.22 31.62 -12.49
N LYS A 216 -15.40 32.42 -13.19
CA LYS A 216 -15.10 33.81 -12.77
C LYS A 216 -16.34 34.64 -12.45
N ASP A 217 -17.41 34.46 -13.21
CA ASP A 217 -18.61 35.29 -13.15
C ASP A 217 -19.86 34.57 -12.63
N LEU A 218 -19.78 33.26 -12.38
CA LEU A 218 -20.95 32.45 -12.00
C LEU A 218 -20.55 31.27 -11.11
N THR A 219 -21.24 31.15 -9.98
CA THR A 219 -21.23 29.96 -9.13
C THR A 219 -22.52 29.17 -9.36
N GLU A 220 -22.38 27.93 -9.78
CA GLU A 220 -23.50 27.01 -10.00
C GLU A 220 -23.42 25.89 -8.96
N VAL A 221 -24.53 25.63 -8.27
CA VAL A 221 -24.63 24.58 -7.24
C VAL A 221 -25.65 23.55 -7.69
N PHE A 222 -25.27 22.28 -7.65
CA PHE A 222 -26.08 21.16 -8.12
C PHE A 222 -26.25 20.11 -7.04
N THR A 223 -27.44 19.52 -6.97
CA THR A 223 -27.61 18.15 -6.47
C THR A 223 -26.99 17.15 -7.45
N LEU A 224 -26.77 15.90 -7.00
CA LEU A 224 -26.29 14.83 -7.90
C LEU A 224 -27.19 14.63 -9.12
N SER A 225 -28.51 14.65 -8.93
CA SER A 225 -29.46 14.45 -10.02
C SER A 225 -29.41 15.57 -11.06
N GLU A 226 -29.36 16.84 -10.60
CA GLU A 226 -29.25 18.01 -11.48
C GLU A 226 -27.91 18.04 -12.22
N PHE A 227 -26.84 17.61 -11.57
CA PHE A 227 -25.53 17.52 -12.19
C PHE A 227 -25.48 16.41 -13.25
N LEU A 228 -26.05 15.24 -12.98
CA LEU A 228 -25.95 14.07 -13.85
C LEU A 228 -26.83 14.14 -15.09
N ALA A 229 -28.08 14.59 -14.95
CA ALA A 229 -29.08 14.54 -16.03
C ALA A 229 -28.57 15.12 -17.37
N PRO A 230 -28.06 16.37 -17.45
CA PRO A 230 -27.59 16.93 -18.72
C PRO A 230 -26.32 16.25 -19.25
N ARG A 231 -25.49 15.67 -18.36
CA ARG A 231 -24.24 15.00 -18.73
C ARG A 231 -24.51 13.62 -19.32
N ILE A 232 -25.46 12.88 -18.76
CA ILE A 232 -25.85 11.58 -19.33
C ILE A 232 -26.45 11.79 -20.72
N GLU A 233 -27.33 12.78 -20.87
CA GLU A 233 -27.94 13.10 -22.17
C GLU A 233 -26.86 13.38 -23.23
N ILE A 234 -25.93 14.30 -22.98
CA ILE A 234 -24.90 14.68 -23.97
C ILE A 234 -23.90 13.55 -24.27
N LEU A 235 -23.60 12.68 -23.30
CA LEU A 235 -22.67 11.56 -23.45
C LEU A 235 -23.28 10.35 -24.17
N THR A 236 -24.62 10.27 -24.27
CA THR A 236 -25.32 9.10 -24.82
C THR A 236 -26.12 9.38 -26.09
N ASN A 237 -26.47 10.65 -26.37
CA ASN A 237 -27.27 11.02 -27.55
C ASN A 237 -26.43 11.26 -28.83
N GLY A 238 -25.11 11.07 -28.77
CA GLY A 238 -24.19 11.31 -29.89
C GLY A 238 -23.70 12.75 -30.04
N THR A 239 -24.11 13.68 -29.15
CA THR A 239 -23.63 15.07 -29.16
C THR A 239 -22.16 15.17 -28.77
N LEU A 240 -21.73 14.42 -27.75
CA LEU A 240 -20.34 14.37 -27.30
C LEU A 240 -19.84 12.93 -27.35
N VAL A 241 -18.91 12.63 -28.26
CA VAL A 241 -18.36 11.28 -28.48
C VAL A 241 -16.85 11.27 -28.24
N ASP A 242 -16.28 10.07 -28.06
CA ASP A 242 -14.86 9.84 -27.74
C ASP A 242 -14.36 10.68 -26.56
N PHE A 243 -15.27 10.99 -25.63
CA PHE A 243 -15.02 11.86 -24.50
C PHE A 243 -14.41 11.10 -23.32
N HIS A 244 -13.43 11.73 -22.70
CA HIS A 244 -12.82 11.27 -21.45
C HIS A 244 -12.23 12.45 -20.70
N GLU A 245 -12.31 12.37 -19.37
CA GLU A 245 -11.72 13.31 -18.44
C GLU A 245 -10.84 12.54 -17.43
N TRP A 246 -9.63 13.01 -17.17
CA TRP A 246 -8.67 12.34 -16.29
C TRP A 246 -7.83 13.31 -15.47
N PRO A 247 -7.39 12.90 -14.26
CA PRO A 247 -6.43 13.66 -13.48
C PRO A 247 -5.03 13.57 -14.10
N THR A 248 -4.31 14.68 -14.12
CA THR A 248 -2.89 14.76 -14.56
C THR A 248 -1.93 14.94 -13.39
N SER A 249 -2.42 15.45 -12.26
CA SER A 249 -1.72 15.52 -10.99
C SER A 249 -2.74 15.58 -9.85
N GLY A 250 -2.32 15.23 -8.64
CA GLY A 250 -3.16 15.41 -7.47
C GLY A 250 -2.50 15.04 -6.15
N THR A 251 -3.08 15.54 -5.06
CA THR A 251 -2.63 15.32 -3.68
C THR A 251 -3.82 14.96 -2.81
N THR A 252 -3.65 13.93 -1.99
CA THR A 252 -4.64 13.51 -0.98
C THR A 252 -4.09 13.77 0.41
N GLU A 253 -4.89 14.40 1.25
CA GLU A 253 -4.62 14.53 2.69
C GLU A 253 -5.75 13.86 3.46
N VAL A 254 -5.40 12.93 4.35
CA VAL A 254 -6.34 12.14 5.15
C VAL A 254 -6.22 12.55 6.61
N PHE A 255 -7.37 12.84 7.23
CA PHE A 255 -7.53 13.15 8.65
C PHE A 255 -8.49 12.12 9.27
N ASP A 256 -7.95 10.94 9.61
CA ASP A 256 -8.71 9.81 10.15
C ASP A 256 -9.91 9.42 9.24
N THR A 257 -11.12 9.84 9.59
CA THR A 257 -12.36 9.53 8.85
C THR A 257 -12.79 10.59 7.85
N ILE A 258 -12.03 11.68 7.68
CA ILE A 258 -12.27 12.69 6.63
C ILE A 258 -11.02 12.86 5.77
N ALA A 259 -11.18 13.31 4.53
CA ALA A 259 -10.05 13.58 3.66
C ALA A 259 -10.38 14.68 2.66
N GLN A 260 -9.32 15.28 2.10
CA GLN A 260 -9.41 16.14 0.93
C GLN A 260 -8.54 15.58 -0.19
N HIS A 261 -9.04 15.66 -1.41
CA HIS A 261 -8.27 15.36 -2.60
C HIS A 261 -8.35 16.55 -3.56
N GLN A 262 -7.21 17.06 -3.98
CA GLN A 262 -7.13 18.10 -5.01
C GLN A 262 -6.43 17.54 -6.24
N CYS A 263 -6.93 17.85 -7.43
CA CYS A 263 -6.31 17.42 -8.68
C CYS A 263 -6.44 18.46 -9.79
N ILE A 264 -5.45 18.47 -10.68
CA ILE A 264 -5.56 19.06 -12.01
C ILE A 264 -6.09 17.97 -12.93
N TYR A 265 -7.06 18.30 -13.79
CA TYR A 265 -7.59 17.38 -14.79
C TYR A 265 -7.47 17.93 -16.21
N GLN A 266 -7.51 17.02 -17.17
CA GLN A 266 -7.69 17.30 -18.59
C GLN A 266 -8.92 16.57 -19.09
N LYS A 267 -9.54 17.12 -20.14
CA LYS A 267 -10.65 16.50 -20.86
C LYS A 267 -10.43 16.62 -22.36
N ASN A 268 -10.90 15.62 -23.09
CA ASN A 268 -10.87 15.59 -24.55
C ASN A 268 -12.07 14.81 -25.08
N GLY A 269 -12.56 15.16 -26.27
CA GLY A 269 -13.63 14.47 -26.99
C GLY A 269 -13.98 15.19 -28.29
N VAL A 270 -15.09 14.79 -28.91
CA VAL A 270 -15.64 15.41 -30.13
C VAL A 270 -17.05 15.90 -29.83
N LEU A 271 -17.23 17.21 -29.79
CA LEU A 271 -18.50 17.86 -29.50
C LEU A 271 -19.13 18.39 -30.79
N ASN A 272 -20.29 17.88 -31.18
CA ASN A 272 -20.98 18.25 -32.42
C ASN A 272 -20.08 18.12 -33.68
N GLY A 273 -19.20 17.12 -33.70
CA GLY A 273 -18.24 16.90 -34.80
C GLY A 273 -16.95 17.72 -34.73
N GLU A 274 -16.82 18.64 -33.77
CA GLU A 274 -15.62 19.48 -33.58
C GLU A 274 -14.76 18.98 -32.42
N ASN A 275 -13.44 19.16 -32.52
CA ASN A 275 -12.52 18.80 -31.45
C ASN A 275 -12.83 19.62 -30.18
N TYR A 276 -13.05 18.91 -29.07
CA TYR A 276 -13.36 19.50 -27.77
C TYR A 276 -12.30 19.09 -26.76
N SER A 277 -11.62 20.06 -26.16
CA SER A 277 -10.64 19.79 -25.11
C SER A 277 -10.67 20.87 -24.04
N GLY A 278 -10.13 20.55 -22.87
CA GLY A 278 -9.99 21.52 -21.80
C GLY A 278 -9.20 20.98 -20.62
N SER A 279 -9.03 21.82 -19.61
CA SER A 279 -8.40 21.44 -18.34
C SER A 279 -9.04 22.22 -17.21
N GLY A 280 -8.76 21.82 -15.98
CA GLY A 280 -9.26 22.52 -14.82
C GLY A 280 -8.73 21.93 -13.53
N GLN A 281 -9.35 22.33 -12.42
CA GLN A 281 -9.01 21.86 -11.08
C GLN A 281 -10.27 21.38 -10.37
N LYS A 282 -10.14 20.29 -9.61
CA LYS A 282 -11.20 19.80 -8.72
C LYS A 282 -10.67 19.68 -7.30
N LEU A 283 -11.52 20.03 -6.35
CA LEU A 283 -11.36 19.74 -4.93
C LEU A 283 -12.50 18.82 -4.50
N PHE A 284 -12.13 17.68 -3.92
CA PHE A 284 -13.04 16.70 -3.34
C PHE A 284 -12.92 16.77 -1.83
N HIS A 285 -14.06 16.91 -1.16
CA HIS A 285 -14.17 16.59 0.26
C HIS A 285 -14.76 15.20 0.40
N LEU A 286 -14.13 14.41 1.28
CA LEU A 286 -14.34 12.98 1.39
C LEU A 286 -14.61 12.64 2.85
N VAL A 287 -15.51 11.69 3.06
CA VAL A 287 -15.85 11.16 4.38
C VAL A 287 -15.89 9.65 4.34
N LYS A 288 -15.40 9.00 5.39
CA LYS A 288 -15.53 7.56 5.58
C LYS A 288 -16.88 7.28 6.24
N ALA A 289 -17.85 6.80 5.47
CA ALA A 289 -19.19 6.44 5.92
C ALA A 289 -19.39 4.92 5.79
N ASP A 290 -19.86 4.28 6.86
CA ASP A 290 -20.06 2.82 6.92
C ASP A 290 -18.83 2.00 6.47
N GLY A 291 -17.64 2.47 6.84
CA GLY A 291 -16.37 1.83 6.50
C GLY A 291 -15.87 2.08 5.06
N GLN A 292 -16.59 2.87 4.25
CA GLN A 292 -16.22 3.19 2.87
C GLN A 292 -15.99 4.70 2.69
N TRP A 293 -14.97 5.08 1.93
CA TRP A 293 -14.83 6.47 1.50
C TRP A 293 -15.95 6.86 0.53
N LYS A 294 -16.53 8.04 0.75
CA LYS A 294 -17.58 8.65 -0.06
C LYS A 294 -17.26 10.11 -0.31
N ILE A 295 -17.72 10.63 -1.42
CA ILE A 295 -17.62 12.05 -1.76
C ILE A 295 -18.76 12.82 -1.06
N SER A 296 -18.40 13.80 -0.24
CA SER A 296 -19.36 14.71 0.42
C SER A 296 -19.59 15.98 -0.39
N SER A 297 -18.57 16.45 -1.10
CA SER A 297 -18.71 17.55 -2.07
C SER A 297 -17.60 17.54 -3.10
N VAL A 298 -17.91 18.02 -4.30
CA VAL A 298 -16.91 18.34 -5.33
C VAL A 298 -17.06 19.80 -5.72
N VAL A 299 -15.97 20.53 -5.68
CA VAL A 299 -15.89 21.90 -6.21
C VAL A 299 -14.94 21.87 -7.39
N TRP A 300 -15.31 22.46 -8.53
CA TRP A 300 -14.41 22.55 -9.66
C TRP A 300 -14.46 23.90 -10.37
N GLN A 301 -13.35 24.19 -11.05
CA GLN A 301 -13.22 25.29 -12.00
C GLN A 301 -12.52 24.76 -13.27
N ASP A 302 -13.03 25.14 -14.44
CA ASP A 302 -12.33 24.94 -15.70
C ASP A 302 -11.31 26.08 -15.90
N ASN A 303 -10.16 25.78 -16.51
CA ASN A 303 -9.22 26.79 -16.99
C ASN A 303 -9.80 27.44 -18.25
N GLU A 304 -9.62 28.76 -18.36
CA GLU A 304 -9.93 29.53 -19.58
C GLU A 304 -8.94 29.28 -20.72
#